data_AF-A0A7S2HED7-F1
#
_entry.id   AF-A0A7S2HED7-F1
#
_cell.length_a   1.000
_cell.length_b   1.000
_cell.length_c   1.000
_cell.angle_alpha   90.00
_cell.angle_beta   90.00
_cell.angle_gamma   90.00
#
_symmetry.space_group_name_H-M   'P 1'
#
loop_
_entity.id
_entity.type
_entity.pdbx_description
1 polymer ?
#
loop_
_entity_poly.entity_id
_entity_poly.type
_entity_poly.pdbx_seq_one_letter_code
_entity_poly.pdbx_strand_id
1 'polypeptide(L)'
;VMSCCATVRQHLALQAELQRDENKPLRHADPETGALTLYSSSDSIIQWAPKMGWELVTAWSKMPVFRVLLLHDRAAYNEGGVGRAYVDHVFPEGETLLAAMLWWRKRVREDGKGFAIFEGGYDTSGPVHLTDAPRVLMDAATGEVEGDDDAEIQRKRELHEKRKKME
;
A
#
# COMPACT_ATOMS: atom_id res chain seq x y z
N VAL A 1 31.54 -9.05 -5.36
CA VAL A 1 30.15 -9.33 -4.94
C VAL A 1 29.96 -8.76 -3.54
N MET A 2 29.08 -7.78 -3.37
CA MET A 2 28.49 -7.25 -2.11
C MET A 2 28.32 -5.72 -2.22
N SER A 3 27.14 -5.28 -2.66
CA SER A 3 26.63 -3.92 -2.42
C SER A 3 25.15 -3.85 -2.80
N CYS A 4 24.26 -4.33 -1.93
CA CYS A 4 22.80 -4.19 -2.14
C CYS A 4 22.10 -3.66 -0.88
N CYS A 5 22.46 -4.14 0.32
CA CYS A 5 21.88 -3.65 1.58
C CYS A 5 22.15 -2.16 1.88
N ALA A 6 23.20 -1.58 1.28
CA ALA A 6 23.54 -0.18 1.49
C ALA A 6 22.49 0.76 0.91
N THR A 7 21.93 0.45 -0.27
CA THR A 7 21.05 1.35 -1.02
C THR A 7 19.72 1.58 -0.31
N VAL A 8 19.04 0.53 0.17
CA VAL A 8 17.75 0.68 0.89
C VAL A 8 17.93 1.41 2.21
N ARG A 9 18.99 1.11 2.97
CA ARG A 9 19.26 1.77 4.25
C ARG A 9 19.65 3.23 4.07
N GLN A 10 20.48 3.55 3.07
CA GLN A 10 20.84 4.93 2.72
C GLN A 10 19.63 5.72 2.25
N HIS A 11 18.76 5.12 1.42
CA HIS A 11 17.55 5.78 0.94
C HIS A 11 16.53 6.02 2.06
N LEU A 12 16.37 5.07 2.98
CA LEU A 12 15.56 5.24 4.20
C LEU A 12 16.13 6.30 5.14
N ALA A 13 17.46 6.41 5.26
CA ALA A 13 18.11 7.43 6.07
C ALA A 13 17.89 8.84 5.48
N LEU A 14 18.06 9.00 4.16
CA LEU A 14 17.79 10.25 3.45
C LEU A 14 16.32 10.67 3.60
N GLN A 15 15.38 9.74 3.46
CA GLN A 15 13.95 9.99 3.67
C GLN A 15 13.63 10.36 5.12
N ALA A 16 14.29 9.73 6.10
CA ALA A 16 14.11 10.08 7.51
C ALA A 16 14.63 11.50 7.84
N GLU A 17 15.65 11.97 7.13
CA GLU A 17 16.13 13.36 7.22
C GLU A 17 15.14 14.34 6.56
N LEU A 18 14.56 13.96 5.41
CA LEU A 18 13.54 14.77 4.71
C LEU A 18 12.19 14.82 5.44
N GLN A 19 11.83 13.78 6.22
CA GLN A 19 10.56 13.71 6.97
C GLN A 19 10.58 14.44 8.33
N ARG A 20 11.74 15.00 8.76
CA ARG A 20 11.85 15.71 10.05
C ARG A 20 11.25 17.11 10.03
N ASP A 21 11.02 17.68 8.86
CA ASP A 21 10.30 18.94 8.66
C ASP A 21 9.14 18.69 7.69
N GLU A 22 7.93 19.01 8.11
CA GLU A 22 6.77 19.25 7.23
C GLU A 22 6.34 18.11 6.28
N ASN A 23 5.32 17.35 6.70
CA ASN A 23 4.08 17.05 5.94
C ASN A 23 3.45 15.76 6.46
N LYS A 24 2.52 15.88 7.41
CA LYS A 24 1.50 14.84 7.55
C LYS A 24 0.77 14.74 6.21
N PRO A 25 0.46 13.53 5.71
CA PRO A 25 -0.26 13.40 4.45
C PRO A 25 -1.56 14.19 4.51
N LEU A 26 -1.89 14.90 3.44
CA LEU A 26 -3.15 15.61 3.37
C LEU A 26 -4.27 14.58 3.47
N ARG A 27 -5.05 14.68 4.54
CA ARG A 27 -6.15 13.77 4.86
C ARG A 27 -7.46 14.50 4.68
N HIS A 28 -8.31 13.96 3.83
CA HIS A 28 -9.67 14.45 3.63
C HIS A 28 -10.65 13.35 4.00
N ALA A 29 -11.48 13.61 5.01
CA ALA A 29 -12.60 12.76 5.39
C ALA A 29 -13.88 13.52 5.11
N ASP A 30 -14.75 12.95 4.29
CA ASP A 30 -16.07 13.51 4.03
C ASP A 30 -16.93 13.40 5.30
N PRO A 31 -17.50 14.51 5.81
CA PRO A 31 -18.21 14.52 7.10
C PRO A 31 -19.57 13.82 7.05
N GLU A 32 -20.18 13.65 5.87
CA GLU A 32 -21.50 13.04 5.71
C GLU A 32 -21.41 11.54 5.47
N THR A 33 -20.45 11.13 4.65
CA THR A 33 -20.29 9.75 4.19
C THR A 33 -19.17 9.01 4.92
N GLY A 34 -18.27 9.73 5.58
CA GLY A 34 -17.06 9.17 6.17
C GLY A 34 -16.01 8.74 5.15
N ALA A 35 -16.22 8.99 3.84
CA ALA A 35 -15.30 8.62 2.77
C ALA A 35 -13.91 9.23 3.02
N LEU A 36 -12.87 8.40 2.95
CA LEU A 36 -11.51 8.79 3.30
C LEU A 36 -10.64 8.85 2.05
N THR A 37 -9.88 9.94 1.93
CA THR A 37 -8.86 10.13 0.89
C THR A 37 -7.57 10.63 1.53
N LEU A 38 -6.46 9.97 1.21
CA LEU A 38 -5.12 10.33 1.69
C LEU A 38 -4.23 10.63 0.50
N TYR A 39 -3.74 11.87 0.39
CA TYR A 39 -2.92 12.27 -0.75
C TYR A 39 -1.44 12.01 -0.50
N SER A 40 -0.80 11.39 -1.47
CA SER A 40 0.64 11.15 -1.52
C SER A 40 1.24 11.63 -2.84
N SER A 41 2.53 11.98 -2.80
CA SER A 41 3.28 12.39 -4.00
C SER A 41 3.45 11.20 -4.96
N SER A 42 2.91 11.35 -6.17
CA SER A 42 3.09 10.39 -7.26
C SER A 42 4.57 10.17 -7.59
N ASP A 43 5.37 11.24 -7.62
CA ASP A 43 6.82 11.16 -7.87
C ASP A 43 7.52 10.31 -6.80
N SER A 44 7.13 10.49 -5.53
CA SER A 44 7.67 9.70 -4.43
C SER A 44 7.24 8.23 -4.52
N ILE A 45 6.01 7.95 -4.98
CA ILE A 45 5.57 6.58 -5.24
C ILE A 45 6.41 5.95 -6.36
N ILE A 46 6.57 6.65 -7.48
CA ILE A 46 7.35 6.16 -8.64
C ILE A 46 8.82 5.92 -8.25
N GLN A 47 9.40 6.74 -7.37
CA GLN A 47 10.75 6.52 -6.87
C GLN A 47 10.90 5.17 -6.15
N TRP A 48 9.90 4.76 -5.38
CA TRP A 48 9.91 3.48 -4.65
C TRP A 48 9.39 2.30 -5.48
N ALA A 49 8.54 2.55 -6.46
CA ALA A 49 7.94 1.56 -7.32
C ALA A 49 8.03 1.99 -8.82
N PRO A 50 9.23 1.99 -9.43
CA PRO A 50 9.43 2.57 -10.76
C PRO A 50 8.68 1.85 -11.89
N LYS A 51 8.29 0.59 -11.68
CA LYS A 51 7.49 -0.19 -12.63
C LYS A 51 5.98 -0.06 -12.41
N MET A 52 5.53 0.72 -11.43
CA MET A 52 4.12 0.99 -11.21
C MET A 52 3.58 1.85 -12.35
N GLY A 53 2.62 1.32 -13.10
CA GLY A 53 1.97 2.05 -14.20
C GLY A 53 1.22 3.30 -13.69
N TRP A 54 1.12 4.33 -14.54
CA TRP A 54 0.51 5.61 -14.18
C TRP A 54 -0.96 5.48 -13.72
N GLU A 55 -1.70 4.51 -14.25
CA GLU A 55 -3.07 4.23 -13.83
C GLU A 55 -3.12 3.82 -12.35
N LEU A 56 -2.25 2.91 -11.94
CA LEU A 56 -2.12 2.49 -10.54
C LEU A 56 -1.60 3.63 -9.67
N VAL A 57 -0.60 4.40 -10.12
CA VAL A 57 -0.10 5.54 -9.34
C VAL A 57 -1.20 6.55 -9.09
N THR A 58 -2.03 6.84 -10.10
CA THR A 58 -3.15 7.79 -9.97
C THR A 58 -4.17 7.30 -8.94
N ALA A 59 -4.57 6.04 -9.04
CA ALA A 59 -5.52 5.43 -8.11
C ALA A 59 -4.97 5.38 -6.67
N TRP A 60 -3.76 4.86 -6.51
CA TRP A 60 -3.17 4.60 -5.20
C TRP A 60 -2.49 5.81 -4.56
N SER A 61 -2.31 6.92 -5.30
CA SER A 61 -1.88 8.19 -4.72
C SER A 61 -2.90 8.80 -3.75
N LYS A 62 -4.17 8.36 -3.83
CA LYS A 62 -5.32 8.87 -3.06
C LYS A 62 -5.95 7.81 -2.14
N MET A 63 -5.70 6.53 -2.43
CA MET A 63 -6.25 5.39 -1.71
C MET A 63 -5.65 5.29 -0.30
N PRO A 64 -6.48 5.28 0.77
CA PRO A 64 -6.00 4.94 2.09
C PRO A 64 -5.68 3.44 2.18
N VAL A 65 -4.47 3.11 2.62
CA VAL A 65 -4.02 1.75 2.91
C VAL A 65 -4.29 1.43 4.38
N PHE A 66 -5.07 0.40 4.64
CA PHE A 66 -5.41 -0.02 6.00
C PHE A 66 -4.69 -1.27 6.45
N ARG A 67 -4.16 -2.08 5.52
CA ARG A 67 -3.48 -3.32 5.88
C ARG A 67 -2.32 -3.62 4.95
N VAL A 68 -1.26 -4.19 5.52
CA VAL A 68 -0.08 -4.65 4.79
C VAL A 68 0.23 -6.07 5.19
N LEU A 69 0.34 -6.93 4.18
CA LEU A 69 0.74 -8.32 4.33
C LEU A 69 2.13 -8.50 3.75
N LEU A 70 3.03 -9.10 4.51
CA LEU A 70 4.38 -9.41 4.04
C LEU A 70 4.55 -10.90 3.82
N LEU A 71 5.04 -11.26 2.64
CA LEU A 71 5.41 -12.60 2.24
C LEU A 71 6.90 -12.64 1.90
N HIS A 72 7.50 -13.83 2.01
CA HIS A 72 8.93 -14.00 1.75
C HIS A 72 9.27 -13.61 0.31
N ASP A 73 8.45 -14.06 -0.63
CA ASP A 73 8.57 -13.82 -2.05
C ASP A 73 7.21 -14.02 -2.76
N ARG A 74 7.21 -13.86 -4.09
CA ARG A 74 6.05 -14.08 -4.94
C ARG A 74 5.61 -15.55 -5.00
N ALA A 75 6.52 -16.51 -4.85
CA ALA A 75 6.17 -17.93 -4.87
C ALA A 75 5.30 -18.31 -3.67
N ALA A 76 5.64 -17.81 -2.48
CA ALA A 76 4.82 -17.98 -1.28
C ALA A 76 3.39 -17.44 -1.46
N TYR A 77 3.23 -16.31 -2.17
CA TYR A 77 1.92 -15.78 -2.53
C TYR A 77 1.19 -16.68 -3.53
N ASN A 78 1.85 -17.17 -4.57
CA ASN A 78 1.23 -18.03 -5.58
C ASN A 78 0.77 -19.39 -5.00
N GLU A 79 1.52 -19.96 -4.05
CA GLU A 79 1.23 -21.28 -3.47
C GLU A 79 0.12 -21.27 -2.41
N GLY A 80 0.04 -20.20 -1.61
CA GLY A 80 -0.89 -20.16 -0.46
C GLY A 80 -1.58 -18.83 -0.22
N GLY A 81 -1.47 -17.89 -1.17
CA GLY A 81 -2.12 -16.59 -1.11
C GLY A 81 -1.75 -15.78 0.13
N VAL A 82 -2.70 -14.96 0.56
CA VAL A 82 -2.57 -14.12 1.77
C VAL A 82 -2.35 -14.93 3.06
N GLY A 83 -2.77 -16.20 3.08
CA GLY A 83 -2.64 -17.08 4.26
C GLY A 83 -1.19 -17.46 4.59
N ARG A 84 -0.24 -17.18 3.70
CA ARG A 84 1.20 -17.41 3.91
C ARG A 84 1.95 -16.16 4.39
N ALA A 85 1.24 -15.07 4.65
CA ALA A 85 1.85 -13.87 5.19
C ALA A 85 2.50 -14.14 6.55
N TYR A 86 3.78 -13.78 6.70
CA TYR A 86 4.50 -13.88 7.97
C TYR A 86 4.34 -12.62 8.82
N VAL A 87 3.85 -11.52 8.22
CA VAL A 87 3.40 -10.32 8.92
C VAL A 87 2.06 -9.90 8.34
N ASP A 88 1.13 -9.61 9.25
CA ASP A 88 -0.15 -8.98 8.97
C ASP A 88 -0.25 -7.74 9.85
N HIS A 89 -0.22 -6.56 9.23
CA HIS A 89 -0.24 -5.29 9.95
C HIS A 89 -1.41 -4.43 9.51
N VAL A 90 -2.15 -3.90 10.47
CA VAL A 90 -3.26 -2.98 10.26
C VAL A 90 -2.89 -1.58 10.70
N PHE A 91 -3.20 -0.58 9.87
CA PHE A 91 -3.12 0.85 10.15
C PHE A 91 -4.51 1.35 10.54
N PRO A 92 -4.80 1.60 11.84
CA PRO A 92 -6.17 1.91 12.29
C PRO A 92 -6.79 3.14 11.63
N GLU A 93 -5.97 4.13 11.28
CA GLU A 93 -6.44 5.39 10.69
C GLU A 93 -6.28 5.46 9.17
N GLY A 94 -5.75 4.40 8.56
CA GLY A 94 -5.29 4.40 7.18
C GLY A 94 -3.99 5.19 7.01
N GLU A 95 -3.17 4.75 6.07
CA GLU A 95 -1.92 5.40 5.69
C GLU A 95 -1.87 5.61 4.18
N THR A 96 -1.04 6.55 3.73
CA THR A 96 -0.76 6.65 2.29
C THR A 96 0.01 5.42 1.80
N LEU A 97 -0.08 5.11 0.50
CA LEU A 97 0.74 4.04 -0.08
C LEU A 97 2.23 4.28 0.17
N LEU A 98 2.71 5.52 0.05
CA LEU A 98 4.11 5.86 0.34
C LEU A 98 4.51 5.53 1.77
N ALA A 99 3.71 5.93 2.76
CA ALA A 99 3.99 5.62 4.16
C ALA A 99 4.00 4.10 4.42
N ALA A 100 3.07 3.37 3.82
CA ALA A 100 3.00 1.92 3.91
C ALA A 100 4.22 1.23 3.24
N MET A 101 4.66 1.71 2.07
CA MET A 101 5.88 1.23 1.41
C MET A 101 7.11 1.47 2.29
N LEU A 102 7.27 2.68 2.85
CA LEU A 102 8.36 2.98 3.77
C LEU A 102 8.33 2.10 5.01
N TRP A 103 7.14 1.85 5.57
CA TRP A 103 6.93 0.95 6.69
C TRP A 103 7.39 -0.48 6.38
N TRP A 104 7.10 -0.96 5.17
CA TRP A 104 7.53 -2.27 4.68
C TRP A 104 9.05 -2.33 4.50
N ARG A 105 9.65 -1.36 3.79
CA ARG A 105 11.09 -1.35 3.50
C ARG A 105 11.94 -1.21 4.77
N LYS A 106 11.44 -0.50 5.79
CA LYS A 106 12.07 -0.43 7.14
C LYS A 106 12.13 -1.79 7.86
N ARG A 107 11.31 -2.77 7.47
CA ARG A 107 11.25 -4.11 8.08
C ARG A 107 12.07 -5.13 7.33
N VAL A 108 12.00 -5.17 6.01
CA VAL A 108 12.80 -6.11 5.22
C VAL A 108 14.29 -5.72 5.23
N ARG A 109 14.62 -4.42 5.20
CA ARG A 109 15.99 -3.86 5.31
C ARG A 109 17.05 -4.45 4.37
N GLU A 110 16.60 -5.18 3.35
CA GLU A 110 17.41 -5.84 2.33
C GLU A 110 16.85 -5.50 0.95
N ASP A 111 17.74 -5.16 0.03
CA ASP A 111 17.37 -4.87 -1.34
C ASP A 111 17.06 -6.16 -2.12
N GLY A 112 16.13 -6.09 -3.07
CA GLY A 112 15.73 -7.25 -3.87
C GLY A 112 14.98 -8.34 -3.09
N LYS A 113 14.51 -8.07 -1.87
CA LYS A 113 13.82 -9.05 -1.01
C LYS A 113 12.48 -8.56 -0.52
N GLY A 114 11.59 -9.54 -0.35
CA GLY A 114 10.26 -9.38 0.19
C GLY A 114 9.20 -9.19 -0.88
N PHE A 115 7.99 -9.61 -0.55
CA PHE A 115 6.79 -9.37 -1.32
C PHE A 115 5.74 -8.75 -0.39
N ALA A 116 5.11 -7.67 -0.82
CA ALA A 116 4.11 -6.97 -0.02
C ALA A 116 2.79 -6.87 -0.75
N ILE A 117 1.69 -7.00 0.00
CA ILE A 117 0.34 -6.71 -0.44
C ILE A 117 -0.16 -5.56 0.42
N PHE A 118 -0.58 -4.48 -0.22
CA PHE A 118 -1.18 -3.31 0.41
C PHE A 118 -2.67 -3.35 0.13
N GLU A 119 -3.48 -3.41 1.18
CA GLU A 119 -4.94 -3.44 1.08
C GLU A 119 -5.51 -2.06 1.41
N GLY A 120 -6.30 -1.53 0.48
CA GLY A 120 -6.98 -0.25 0.58
C GLY A 120 -8.29 -0.32 1.36
N GLY A 121 -8.87 0.85 1.62
CA GLY A 121 -10.21 0.99 2.18
C GLY A 121 -10.95 2.18 1.61
N TYR A 122 -12.23 2.33 1.97
CA TYR A 122 -13.10 3.33 1.34
C TYR A 122 -13.43 4.52 2.22
N ASP A 123 -13.51 4.29 3.53
CA ASP A 123 -14.00 5.24 4.52
C ASP A 123 -13.18 5.14 5.82
N THR A 124 -13.58 5.92 6.82
CA THR A 124 -12.96 5.94 8.14
C THR A 124 -13.28 4.72 9.01
N SER A 125 -14.08 3.76 8.53
CA SER A 125 -14.42 2.54 9.31
C SER A 125 -13.28 1.54 9.36
N GLY A 126 -12.26 1.67 8.49
CA GLY A 126 -11.06 0.86 8.53
C GLY A 126 -10.94 -0.12 7.36
N PRO A 127 -10.32 -1.30 7.59
CA PRO A 127 -10.18 -2.34 6.57
C PRO A 127 -11.54 -2.83 6.03
N VAL A 128 -11.53 -3.26 4.77
CA VAL A 128 -12.71 -3.83 4.11
C VAL A 128 -12.91 -5.27 4.60
N HIS A 129 -14.05 -5.56 5.24
CA HIS A 129 -14.36 -6.87 5.81
C HIS A 129 -15.49 -7.64 5.11
N LEU A 130 -16.42 -6.94 4.45
CA LEU A 130 -17.61 -7.54 3.82
C LEU A 130 -17.35 -8.12 2.43
N THR A 131 -16.27 -7.66 1.79
CA THR A 131 -15.92 -7.94 0.39
C THR A 131 -14.40 -7.95 0.26
N ASP A 132 -13.90 -8.34 -0.92
CA ASP A 132 -12.48 -8.20 -1.23
C ASP A 132 -12.07 -6.73 -1.21
N ALA A 133 -10.99 -6.44 -0.48
CA ALA A 133 -10.39 -5.11 -0.47
C ALA A 133 -9.75 -4.78 -1.83
N PRO A 134 -9.62 -3.49 -2.17
CA PRO A 134 -8.66 -3.05 -3.16
C PRO A 134 -7.26 -3.46 -2.74
N ARG A 135 -6.42 -3.91 -3.68
CA ARG A 135 -5.05 -4.34 -3.39
C ARG A 135 -4.05 -3.88 -4.44
N VAL A 136 -2.83 -3.59 -3.99
CA VAL A 136 -1.64 -3.52 -4.82
C VAL A 136 -0.56 -4.41 -4.23
N LEU A 137 0.07 -5.18 -5.08
CA LEU A 137 1.09 -6.17 -4.77
C LEU A 137 2.41 -5.67 -5.34
N MET A 138 3.48 -5.80 -4.57
CA MET A 138 4.81 -5.35 -4.95
C MET A 138 5.83 -6.44 -4.65
N ASP A 139 6.57 -6.83 -5.68
CA ASP A 139 7.69 -7.75 -5.57
C ASP A 139 8.99 -6.96 -5.56
N ALA A 140 9.71 -6.97 -4.44
CA ALA A 140 10.97 -6.24 -4.34
C ALA A 140 12.09 -6.88 -5.16
N ALA A 141 12.02 -8.19 -5.47
CA ALA A 141 13.04 -8.89 -6.23
C ALA A 141 13.03 -8.49 -7.70
N THR A 142 11.84 -8.34 -8.28
CA THR A 142 11.65 -7.98 -9.69
C THR A 142 11.32 -6.50 -9.88
N GLY A 143 10.86 -5.83 -8.83
CA GLY A 143 10.26 -4.49 -8.87
C GLY A 143 8.87 -4.46 -9.50
N GLU A 144 8.27 -5.62 -9.84
CA GLU A 144 6.95 -5.68 -10.47
C GLU A 144 5.85 -5.27 -9.52
N VAL A 145 4.83 -4.63 -10.09
CA VAL A 145 3.66 -4.13 -9.37
C VAL A 145 2.40 -4.57 -10.08
N GLU A 146 1.49 -5.19 -9.34
CA GLU A 146 0.17 -5.62 -9.82
C GLU A 146 -0.88 -5.06 -8.88
N GLY A 147 -1.96 -4.48 -9.37
CA GLY A 147 -2.97 -3.93 -8.47
C GLY A 147 -4.25 -3.56 -9.16
N ASP A 148 -5.22 -3.19 -8.35
CA ASP A 148 -6.51 -2.69 -8.84
C ASP A 148 -6.35 -1.23 -9.30
N ASP A 149 -6.84 -0.95 -10.50
CA ASP A 149 -6.98 0.40 -11.04
C ASP A 149 -8.25 1.09 -10.51
N ASP A 150 -8.49 2.34 -10.94
CA ASP A 150 -9.66 3.12 -10.53
C ASP A 150 -10.99 2.40 -10.85
N ALA A 151 -11.08 1.70 -11.99
CA ALA A 151 -12.30 1.03 -12.41
C ALA A 151 -12.60 -0.18 -11.51
N GLU A 152 -11.58 -1.00 -11.22
CA GLU A 152 -11.71 -2.15 -10.34
C GLU A 152 -11.95 -1.73 -8.88
N ILE A 153 -11.28 -0.68 -8.42
CA ILE A 153 -11.53 -0.06 -7.10
C ILE A 153 -12.99 0.38 -6.98
N GLN A 154 -13.51 1.08 -7.99
CA GLN A 154 -14.89 1.56 -7.98
C GLN A 154 -15.90 0.41 -7.99
N ARG A 155 -15.65 -0.63 -8.80
CA ARG A 155 -16.47 -1.85 -8.83
C ARG A 155 -16.53 -2.52 -7.45
N LYS A 156 -15.39 -2.66 -6.78
CA LYS A 156 -15.32 -3.26 -5.43
C LYS A 156 -16.03 -2.37 -4.39
N ARG A 157 -15.88 -1.04 -4.47
CA ARG A 157 -16.58 -0.07 -3.61
C ARG A 157 -18.10 -0.23 -3.73
N GLU A 158 -18.62 -0.27 -4.95
CA GLU A 158 -20.06 -0.42 -5.17
C GLU A 158 -20.61 -1.74 -4.62
N LEU A 159 -19.84 -2.82 -4.76
CA LEU A 159 -20.20 -4.10 -4.17
C LEU A 159 -20.21 -4.04 -2.64
N HIS A 160 -19.21 -3.40 -2.04
CA HIS A 160 -19.11 -3.21 -0.59
C HIS A 160 -20.32 -2.44 -0.04
N GLU A 161 -20.65 -1.29 -0.65
CA GLU A 161 -21.81 -0.49 -0.24
C GLU A 161 -23.14 -1.22 -0.41
N LYS A 162 -23.28 -2.05 -1.44
CA LYS A 162 -24.46 -2.92 -1.59
C LYS A 162 -24.56 -3.93 -0.44
N ARG A 163 -23.45 -4.51 0.01
CA ARG A 163 -23.43 -5.46 1.13
C ARG A 163 -23.73 -4.78 2.46
N LYS A 164 -23.13 -3.61 2.71
CA LYS A 164 -23.35 -2.82 3.92
C LYS A 164 -24.82 -2.42 4.13
N LYS A 165 -25.58 -2.22 3.05
CA LYS A 165 -27.03 -1.91 3.10
C LYS A 165 -27.94 -3.13 3.36
N MET A 166 -27.40 -4.34 3.28
CA MET A 166 -28.14 -5.59 3.50
C MET A 166 -27.98 -6.12 4.93
N GLU A 167 -27.05 -5.56 5.71
CA GLU A 167 -26.88 -5.80 7.15
C GLU A 167 -27.77 -4.86 7.96
#